data_AF-A0A419GU75-F1
#
_entry.id   AF-A0A419GU75-F1
#
_cell.length_a   1.000
_cell.length_b   1.000
_cell.length_c   1.000
_cell.angle_alpha   90.00
_cell.angle_beta   90.00
_cell.angle_gamma   90.00
#
_symmetry.space_group_name_H-M   'P 1'
#
loop_
_entity.id
_entity.type
_entity.pdbx_description
1 polymer ?
#
loop_
_entity_poly.entity_id
_entity_poly.type
_entity_poly.pdbx_seq_one_letter_code
_entity_poly.pdbx_strand_id
1 'polypeptide(L)' 'MKDMPGYKEALMEIESIVEEIENEAVDVDVLAEKVKRAASLIKYCKAKLKSTDSEIKKILKEFDRDARDAETDELTTGD' A
#
# COMPACT_ATOMS: atom_id res chain seq x y z
N MET A 1 -1.34 -14.58 17.41
CA MET A 1 -1.02 -13.34 16.67
C MET A 1 -2.07 -13.19 15.60
N LYS A 2 -2.76 -12.04 15.50
CA LYS A 2 -3.78 -11.84 14.46
C LYS A 2 -3.06 -11.35 13.21
N ASP A 3 -2.99 -12.19 12.18
CA ASP A 3 -2.36 -11.85 10.91
C ASP A 3 -3.02 -10.62 10.29
N MET A 4 -2.21 -9.76 9.67
CA MET A 4 -2.67 -8.53 9.04
C MET A 4 -3.32 -8.88 7.70
N PRO A 5 -4.57 -8.46 7.43
CA PRO A 5 -5.30 -8.89 6.25
C PRO A 5 -4.69 -8.38 4.93
N GLY A 6 -5.15 -8.90 3.79
CA GLY A 6 -4.87 -8.33 2.48
C GLY A 6 -5.30 -6.85 2.38
N TYR A 7 -4.82 -6.11 1.38
CA TYR A 7 -5.17 -4.68 1.25
C TYR A 7 -6.69 -4.46 1.12
N LYS A 8 -7.33 -5.27 0.26
CA LYS A 8 -8.79 -5.22 0.03
C LYS A 8 -9.57 -5.58 1.29
N GLU A 9 -9.15 -6.64 1.98
CA GLU A 9 -9.78 -7.08 3.23
C GLU A 9 -9.61 -6.03 4.34
N ALA A 10 -8.44 -5.40 4.45
CA ALA A 10 -8.19 -4.30 5.38
C ALA A 10 -9.10 -3.10 5.10
N LEU A 11 -9.33 -2.76 3.82
CA LEU A 11 -10.27 -1.71 3.44
C LEU A 11 -11.72 -2.06 3.82
N MET A 12 -12.17 -3.27 3.51
CA MET A 12 -13.51 -3.72 3.89
C MET A 12 -13.71 -3.70 5.42
N GLU A 13 -12.68 -4.08 6.18
CA GLU A 13 -12.73 -3.99 7.64
C GLU A 13 -12.81 -2.54 8.12
N ILE A 14 -12.08 -1.60 7.49
CA ILE A 14 -12.19 -0.17 7.81
C ILE A 14 -13.60 0.35 7.52
N GLU A 15 -14.17 0.02 6.36
CA GLU A 15 -15.54 0.43 5.98
C GLU A 15 -16.57 -0.08 6.98
N SER A 16 -16.48 -1.36 7.35
CA SER A 16 -17.35 -1.95 8.38
C SER A 16 -17.18 -1.27 9.74
N ILE A 17 -15.95 -0.93 10.15
CA ILE A 17 -15.72 -0.19 11.39
C ILE A 17 -16.38 1.19 11.33
N VAL A 18 -16.29 1.91 10.21
CA VAL A 18 -16.91 3.22 10.04
C VAL A 18 -18.43 3.11 10.17
N GLU A 19 -19.05 2.15 9.48
CA GLU A 19 -20.49 1.90 9.59
C GLU A 19 -20.92 1.61 11.03
N GLU A 20 -20.15 0.79 11.76
CA GLU A 20 -20.43 0.51 13.17
C GLU A 20 -20.29 1.75 14.05
N ILE A 21 -19.33 2.64 13.79
CA ILE A 21 -19.12 3.89 14.54
C ILE A 21 -20.26 4.88 14.31
N GLU A 22 -20.77 4.96 13.08
CA GLU A 22 -21.86 5.86 12.71
C GLU A 22 -23.21 5.44 13.30
N ASN A 23 -23.35 4.17 13.67
CA ASN A 23 -24.52 3.69 14.40
C ASN A 23 -24.43 4.15 15.86
N GLU A 24 -25.29 5.12 16.25
CA GLU A 24 -25.32 5.84 17.54
C GLU A 24 -25.50 4.98 18.82
N ALA A 25 -25.51 3.65 18.71
CA ALA A 25 -25.73 2.71 19.80
C ALA A 25 -24.43 2.08 20.36
N VAL A 26 -23.25 2.52 19.93
CA VAL A 26 -21.97 1.93 20.35
C VAL A 26 -21.46 2.56 21.66
N ASP A 27 -21.14 1.70 22.63
CA ASP A 27 -20.50 2.09 23.89
C ASP A 27 -19.13 2.77 23.67
N VAL A 28 -18.81 3.78 24.50
CA VAL A 28 -17.59 4.59 24.36
C VAL A 28 -16.29 3.79 24.45
N ASP A 29 -16.25 2.73 25.26
CA ASP A 29 -15.07 1.86 25.37
C ASP A 29 -14.89 1.04 24.10
N VAL A 30 -16.00 0.58 23.52
CA VAL A 30 -16.02 -0.15 22.23
C VAL A 30 -15.60 0.79 21.08
N LEU A 31 -16.06 2.04 21.12
CA LEU A 31 -15.69 3.06 20.14
C LEU A 31 -14.17 3.29 20.12
N ALA A 32 -13.55 3.41 21.30
CA ALA A 32 -12.11 3.60 21.42
C ALA A 32 -11.32 2.44 20.77
N GLU A 33 -11.74 1.20 21.00
CA GLU A 33 -11.10 0.02 20.40
C GLU A 33 -11.30 -0.05 18.88
N LYS A 34 -12.50 0.27 18.38
CA LYS A 34 -12.79 0.35 16.94
C LYS A 34 -11.91 1.40 16.24
N VAL A 35 -11.78 2.59 16.83
CA VAL A 35 -10.91 3.66 16.30
C VAL A 35 -9.44 3.23 16.28
N LYS A 36 -8.93 2.59 17.34
CA LYS A 36 -7.56 2.06 17.37
C LYS A 36 -7.32 1.01 16.28
N ARG A 37 -8.31 0.14 16.05
CA ARG A 37 -8.23 -0.88 14.99
C ARG A 37 -8.20 -0.23 13.61
N ALA A 38 -9.10 0.70 13.32
CA ALA A 38 -9.12 1.44 12.06
C ALA A 38 -7.80 2.18 11.81
N ALA A 39 -7.28 2.89 12.82
CA ALA A 39 -5.99 3.59 12.72
C ALA A 39 -4.83 2.64 12.37
N SER A 40 -4.82 1.44 12.96
CA SER A 40 -3.82 0.42 12.68
C SER A 40 -3.91 -0.12 11.25
N LEU A 41 -5.12 -0.38 10.77
CA LEU A 41 -5.37 -0.83 9.39
C LEU A 41 -4.98 0.25 8.37
N ILE A 42 -5.33 1.51 8.62
CA ILE A 42 -4.96 2.65 7.76
C ILE A 42 -3.44 2.77 7.66
N LYS A 43 -2.73 2.66 8.79
CA LYS A 43 -1.26 2.69 8.81
C LYS A 43 -0.66 1.57 7.96
N TYR A 44 -1.20 0.36 8.07
CA TYR A 44 -0.79 -0.77 7.26
C TYR A 44 -1.04 -0.55 5.77
N CYS A 45 -2.25 -0.13 5.38
CA CYS A 45 -2.59 0.17 3.99
C CYS A 45 -1.65 1.22 3.38
N LYS A 46 -1.35 2.29 4.12
CA LYS A 46 -0.38 3.32 3.70
C LYS A 46 1.03 2.75 3.49
N ALA A 47 1.49 1.88 4.38
CA ALA A 47 2.80 1.24 4.25
C ALA A 47 2.86 0.35 3.00
N LYS A 48 1.80 -0.42 2.74
CA LYS A 48 1.69 -1.30 1.58
C LYS A 48 1.71 -0.51 0.26
N LEU A 49 0.92 0.55 0.16
CA LEU A 49 0.92 1.45 -1.00
C LEU A 49 2.30 2.07 -1.25
N LYS A 50 2.99 2.50 -0.18
CA LYS A 50 4.34 3.07 -0.30
C LYS A 50 5.37 2.04 -0.77
N SER A 51 5.26 0.78 -0.31
CA SER A 51 6.12 -0.31 -0.79
C SER A 51 5.89 -0.55 -2.28
N THR A 52 4.63 -0.70 -2.69
CA THR A 52 4.26 -0.92 -4.09
C THR A 52 4.74 0.22 -5.00
N ASP A 53 4.54 1.49 -4.61
CA ASP A 53 5.05 2.65 -5.35
C ASP A 53 6.59 2.61 -5.48
N SER A 54 7.29 2.20 -4.42
CA SER A 54 8.75 2.09 -4.44
C SER A 54 9.23 0.97 -5.37
N GLU A 55 8.52 -0.16 -5.43
CA GLU A 55 8.82 -1.26 -6.34
C GLU A 55 8.59 -0.86 -7.79
N ILE A 56 7.45 -0.22 -8.10
CA ILE A 56 7.15 0.30 -9.44
C ILE A 56 8.25 1.26 -9.91
N LYS A 57 8.67 2.20 -9.05
CA LYS A 57 9.74 3.15 -9.37
C LYS A 57 11.10 2.48 -9.64
N LYS A 58 11.38 1.33 -9.00
CA LYS A 58 12.60 0.57 -9.28
C LYS A 58 12.53 -0.08 -10.66
N ILE A 59 11.42 -0.75 -10.95
CA ILE A 59 11.20 -1.42 -12.25
C ILE A 59 11.27 -0.41 -13.40
N LEU A 60 10.65 0.77 -13.25
CA LEU A 60 10.73 1.82 -14.27
C LEU A 60 12.16 2.31 -14.50
N LYS A 61 12.97 2.45 -13.44
CA LYS A 61 14.38 2.82 -13.57
C LYS A 61 15.22 1.74 -14.23
N GLU A 62 14.90 0.47 -13.98
CA GLU A 62 15.55 -0.67 -14.64
C GLU A 62 15.25 -0.63 -16.14
N PHE A 63 13.99 -0.43 -16.54
CA PHE A 63 13.62 -0.28 -17.95
C PHE A 63 14.30 0.92 -18.62
N ASP A 64 14.37 2.07 -17.94
CA ASP A 64 15.09 3.25 -18.45
C ASP A 64 16.59 2.99 -18.64
N ARG A 65 17.19 2.17 -17.77
CA ARG A 65 18.60 1.80 -17.87
C ARG A 65 18.82 0.82 -19.02
N ASP A 66 18.02 -0.24 -19.09
CA ASP A 66 18.10 -1.24 -20.16
C ASP A 66 17.92 -0.60 -21.54
N ALA A 67 17.04 0.40 -21.66
CA ALA A 67 16.84 1.15 -22.90
C ALA A 67 18.08 1.99 -23.30
N ARG A 68 18.77 2.60 -22.34
CA ARG A 68 19.99 3.38 -22.61
C ARG A 68 21.19 2.49 -22.92
N ASP A 69 21.31 1.37 -22.21
CA ASP A 69 22.40 0.41 -22.40
C ASP A 69 22.30 -0.22 -23.81
N ALA A 70 21.09 -0.43 -24.35
CA ALA A 70 20.88 -0.88 -25.74
C ALA A 70 21.30 0.16 -26.80
N GLU A 71 21.19 1.46 -26.52
CA GLU A 71 21.55 2.54 -27.45
C GLU A 71 23.07 2.79 -27.51
N THR A 72 23.81 2.41 -26.45
CA THR A 72 25.28 2.55 -26.39
C THR A 72 26.05 1.48 -27.15
N ASP A 73 25.43 0.35 -27.51
CA ASP A 73 26.08 -0.76 -28.22
C ASP A 73 26.20 -0.50 -29.75
N GLU A 74 25.34 0.35 -30.32
CA GLU A 74 25.34 0.66 -31.77
C GLU A 74 26.42 1.68 -32.21
N LEU A 75 27.03 2.41 -31.27
CA LEU A 75 28.04 3.46 -31.56
C LEU A 75 29.50 2.97 -31.57
N THR A 76 29.76 1.68 -31.32
CA THR A 76 31.13 1.13 -31.17
C THR A 76 31.64 0.30 -32.35
N THR A 77 30.81 -0.02 -33.35
CA THR A 77 31.22 -0.80 -34.55
C THR A 77 31.77 0.03 -35.71
N GLY A 78 32.21 1.26 -35.45
CA GLY A 78 32.80 2.16 -36.44
C GLY A 78 34.32 2.22 -36.36
N ASP A 79 34.99 1.12 -36.72
CA ASP A 79 36.40 1.08 -37.19
C ASP A 79 36.49 0.14 -38.40
#